data_AF-A0A538M8U2-F1
#
_entry.id   AF-A0A538M8U2-F1
#
_cell.length_a   1.000
_cell.length_b   1.000
_cell.length_c   1.000
_cell.angle_alpha   90.00
_cell.angle_beta   90.00
_cell.angle_gamma   90.00
#
_symmetry.space_group_name_H-M   'P 1'
#
loop_
_entity.id
_entity.type
_entity.pdbx_description
1 polymer ?
#
loop_
_entity_poly.entity_id
_entity_poly.type
_entity_poly.pdbx_seq_one_letter_code
_entity_poly.pdbx_strand_id
1 'polypeptide(L)'
;MATRKQTAAAKRNIKKARAAAQRQRTIAHLPAAVRSDMGRQAARARARGGRPGRALEDRTRQQLYDEAKKRNIPGRSTMGKWDLVKALRKSR
;
A
#
# COMPACT_ATOMS: atom_id res chain seq x y z
N MET A 1 11.96 4.27 -24.73
CA MET A 1 11.26 5.47 -24.21
C MET A 1 9.78 5.37 -24.57
N ALA A 2 8.86 5.73 -23.68
CA ALA A 2 7.42 5.60 -23.98
C ALA A 2 6.97 6.64 -25.04
N THR A 3 6.09 6.25 -25.95
CA THR A 3 5.60 7.12 -27.04
C THR A 3 4.64 8.20 -26.51
N ARG A 4 4.43 9.27 -27.29
CA ARG A 4 3.45 10.33 -26.98
C ARG A 4 2.03 9.78 -26.80
N LYS A 5 1.66 8.77 -27.59
CA LYS A 5 0.37 8.08 -27.47
C LYS A 5 0.25 7.32 -26.15
N GLN A 6 1.30 6.59 -25.76
CA GLN A 6 1.34 5.85 -24.49
C GLN A 6 1.24 6.78 -23.28
N THR A 7 1.99 7.89 -23.28
CA THR A 7 1.95 8.87 -22.19
C THR A 7 0.58 9.58 -22.10
N ALA A 8 -0.03 9.94 -23.23
CA ALA A 8 -1.37 10.51 -23.26
C ALA A 8 -2.44 9.53 -22.72
N ALA A 9 -2.37 8.26 -23.10
CA ALA A 9 -3.25 7.22 -22.58
C ALA A 9 -3.07 7.03 -21.07
N ALA A 10 -1.84 6.98 -20.58
CA ALA A 10 -1.55 6.84 -19.15
C ALA A 10 -2.16 7.99 -18.33
N LYS A 11 -1.99 9.24 -18.78
CA LYS A 11 -2.60 10.42 -18.14
C LYS A 11 -4.13 10.32 -18.08
N ARG A 12 -4.77 9.89 -19.18
CA ARG A 12 -6.24 9.70 -19.22
C ARG A 12 -6.69 8.59 -18.26
N ASN A 13 -5.96 7.49 -18.18
CA ASN A 13 -6.28 6.37 -17.28
C ASN A 13 -6.16 6.78 -15.80
N ILE A 14 -5.12 7.52 -15.43
CA ILE A 14 -4.97 8.07 -14.07
C ILE A 14 -6.14 8.99 -13.72
N LYS A 15 -6.55 9.87 -14.65
CA LYS A 15 -7.70 10.76 -14.44
C LYS A 15 -9.00 9.97 -14.21
N LYS A 16 -9.26 8.94 -15.02
CA LYS A 16 -10.42 8.05 -14.88
C LYS A 16 -10.40 7.32 -13.53
N ALA A 17 -9.25 6.75 -13.15
CA ALA A 17 -9.08 6.05 -11.88
C ALA A 17 -9.31 6.98 -10.68
N ARG A 18 -8.77 8.21 -10.72
CA ARG A 18 -8.98 9.23 -9.69
C ARG A 18 -10.47 9.58 -9.55
N ALA A 19 -11.16 9.82 -10.68
CA ALA A 19 -12.59 10.13 -10.67
C ALA A 19 -13.44 8.99 -10.11
N ALA A 20 -13.13 7.74 -10.50
CA ALA A 20 -13.80 6.56 -9.96
C ALA A 20 -13.59 6.41 -8.44
N ALA A 21 -12.35 6.58 -7.97
CA ALA A 21 -12.03 6.51 -6.53
C ALA A 21 -12.75 7.61 -5.73
N GLN A 22 -12.80 8.84 -6.26
CA GLN A 22 -13.54 9.95 -5.65
C GLN A 22 -15.03 9.66 -5.55
N ARG A 23 -15.62 9.07 -6.59
CA ARG A 23 -17.04 8.69 -6.59
C ARG A 23 -17.36 7.56 -5.61
N GLN A 24 -16.49 6.54 -5.52
CA GLN A 24 -16.72 5.38 -4.65
C GLN A 24 -16.58 5.70 -3.16
N ARG A 25 -15.77 6.72 -2.81
CA ARG A 25 -15.53 7.15 -1.42
C ARG A 25 -15.23 5.96 -0.48
N THR A 26 -14.47 4.98 -0.96
CA THR A 26 -14.29 3.68 -0.27
C THR A 26 -13.85 3.83 1.18
N ILE A 27 -12.94 4.76 1.48
CA ILE A 27 -12.49 5.05 2.85
C ILE A 27 -13.62 5.59 3.75
N ALA A 28 -14.54 6.38 3.19
CA ALA A 28 -15.65 6.95 3.95
C ALA A 28 -16.68 5.89 4.36
N HIS A 29 -16.85 4.84 3.53
CA HIS A 29 -17.78 3.73 3.78
C HIS A 29 -17.19 2.59 4.63
N LEU A 30 -15.92 2.71 5.06
CA LEU A 30 -15.33 1.72 5.98
C LEU A 30 -15.93 1.85 7.39
N PRO A 31 -16.00 0.76 8.16
CA PRO A 31 -16.35 0.80 9.58
C PRO A 31 -15.46 1.78 10.35
N ALA A 32 -16.03 2.47 11.34
CA ALA A 32 -15.32 3.51 12.10
C ALA A 32 -14.00 3.00 12.72
N ALA A 33 -14.00 1.80 13.27
CA ALA A 33 -12.79 1.18 13.83
C ALA A 33 -11.67 1.03 12.79
N VAL A 34 -12.00 0.56 11.58
CA VAL A 34 -11.03 0.39 10.49
C VAL A 34 -10.48 1.74 10.04
N ARG A 35 -11.34 2.74 9.87
CA ARG A 35 -10.93 4.10 9.48
C ARG A 35 -9.99 4.74 10.50
N SER A 36 -10.31 4.60 11.79
CA SER A 36 -9.49 5.11 12.89
C SER A 36 -8.13 4.42 12.98
N ASP A 37 -8.09 3.09 12.82
CA ASP A 37 -6.83 2.34 12.81
C ASP A 37 -5.95 2.71 11.61
N MET A 38 -6.52 2.85 10.41
CA MET A 38 -5.80 3.35 9.23
C MET A 38 -5.21 4.74 9.47
N GLY A 39 -5.96 5.65 10.09
CA GLY A 39 -5.48 6.99 10.46
C GLY A 39 -4.30 6.93 11.44
N ARG A 40 -4.41 6.09 12.48
CA ARG A 40 -3.35 5.87 13.48
C ARG A 40 -2.08 5.31 12.84
N GLN A 41 -2.20 4.31 11.97
CA GLN A 41 -1.06 3.74 11.27
C GLN A 41 -0.37 4.77 10.35
N ALA A 42 -1.16 5.57 9.62
CA ALA A 42 -0.63 6.62 8.76
C ALA A 42 0.08 7.71 9.57
N ALA A 43 -0.46 8.11 10.72
CA ALA A 43 0.17 9.06 11.64
C ALA A 43 1.52 8.53 12.16
N ARG A 44 1.57 7.26 12.61
CA ARG A 44 2.83 6.62 13.05
C ARG A 44 3.87 6.56 11.93
N ALA A 45 3.46 6.31 10.68
CA ALA A 45 4.37 6.34 9.54
C ALA A 45 4.93 7.75 9.28
N ARG A 46 4.08 8.79 9.35
CA ARG A 46 4.52 10.19 9.21
C ARG A 46 5.44 10.64 10.33
N ALA A 47 5.16 10.26 11.57
CA ALA A 47 6.00 10.58 12.73
C ALA A 47 7.45 10.08 12.58
N ARG A 48 7.66 9.01 11.80
CA ARG A 48 8.99 8.45 11.48
C ARG A 48 9.60 9.01 10.20
N GLY A 49 9.01 10.03 9.59
CA GLY A 49 9.44 10.57 8.29
C GLY A 49 9.36 9.55 7.16
N GLY A 50 8.42 8.60 7.24
CA GLY A 50 8.27 7.52 6.26
C GLY A 50 9.28 6.38 6.40
N ARG A 51 10.16 6.40 7.41
CA ARG A 51 11.09 5.29 7.69
C ARG A 51 10.34 4.04 8.17
N PRO A 52 10.84 2.83 7.85
CA PRO A 52 10.22 1.59 8.32
C PRO A 52 10.35 1.44 9.83
N GLY A 53 9.33 0.83 10.43
CA GLY A 53 9.36 0.45 11.85
C GLY A 53 10.36 -0.65 12.15
N ARG A 54 10.78 -0.72 13.42
CA ARG A 54 11.60 -1.82 13.92
C ARG A 54 10.87 -3.15 13.76
N ALA A 55 9.64 -3.24 14.30
CA ALA A 55 8.77 -4.40 14.10
C ALA A 55 8.13 -4.41 12.70
N LEU A 56 7.76 -5.60 12.21
CA LEU A 56 7.10 -5.77 10.91
C LEU A 56 5.69 -5.15 10.91
N GLU A 57 4.99 -5.23 12.03
CA GLU A 57 3.64 -4.69 12.23
C GLU A 57 3.60 -3.17 12.13
N ASP A 58 4.69 -2.53 12.51
CA ASP A 58 4.85 -1.09 12.46
C ASP A 58 5.24 -0.60 11.06
N ARG A 59 5.52 -1.50 10.11
CA ARG A 59 5.81 -1.13 8.73
C ARG A 59 4.53 -0.93 7.93
N THR A 60 4.58 -0.09 6.91
CA THR A 60 3.49 0.05 5.96
C THR A 60 3.42 -1.18 5.06
N ARG A 61 2.26 -1.44 4.44
CA ARG A 61 2.13 -2.52 3.43
C ARG A 61 3.21 -2.41 2.35
N GLN A 62 3.53 -1.19 1.90
CA GLN A 62 4.55 -0.96 0.86
C GLN A 62 5.95 -1.38 1.34
N GLN A 63 6.33 -0.98 2.56
CA GLN A 63 7.62 -1.36 3.13
C GLN A 63 7.75 -2.88 3.29
N LEU A 64 6.68 -3.55 3.72
CA LEU A 64 6.63 -5.00 3.81
C LEU A 64 6.68 -5.67 2.43
N TYR A 65 6.02 -5.09 1.43
CA TYR A 65 6.07 -5.57 0.06
C TYR A 65 7.48 -5.47 -0.52
N ASP A 66 8.17 -4.35 -0.29
CA ASP A 66 9.53 -4.14 -0.77
C ASP A 66 10.51 -5.11 -0.09
N GLU A 67 10.31 -5.38 1.20
CA GLU A 67 11.08 -6.40 1.90
C GLU A 67 10.79 -7.81 1.39
N ALA A 68 9.53 -8.16 1.18
CA ALA A 68 9.12 -9.44 0.60
C ALA A 68 9.67 -9.61 -0.82
N LYS A 69 9.76 -8.52 -1.60
CA LYS A 69 10.39 -8.50 -2.92
C LYS A 69 11.88 -8.81 -2.82
N LYS A 70 12.60 -8.19 -1.88
CA LYS A 70 14.04 -8.46 -1.66
C LYS A 70 14.31 -9.92 -1.28
N ARG A 71 13.38 -10.55 -0.56
CA ARG A 71 13.45 -11.96 -0.17
C ARG A 71 12.82 -12.93 -1.17
N ASN A 72 12.44 -12.45 -2.36
CA ASN A 72 11.80 -13.26 -3.41
C ASN A 72 10.57 -14.06 -2.96
N ILE A 73 9.76 -13.51 -2.04
CA ILE A 73 8.55 -14.20 -1.56
C ILE A 73 7.51 -14.24 -2.70
N PRO A 74 7.04 -15.44 -3.10
CA PRO A 74 6.01 -15.59 -4.12
C PRO A 74 4.64 -15.12 -3.60
N GLY A 75 3.77 -14.65 -4.49
CA GLY A 75 2.44 -14.15 -4.12
C GLY A 75 2.42 -12.82 -3.35
N ARG A 76 3.58 -12.19 -3.06
CA ARG A 76 3.65 -10.92 -2.32
C ARG A 76 2.77 -9.78 -2.88
N SER A 77 2.48 -9.78 -4.18
CA SER A 77 1.68 -8.74 -4.84
C SER A 77 0.19 -8.82 -4.50
N THR A 78 -0.31 -10.02 -4.20
CA THR A 78 -1.71 -10.26 -3.80
C THR A 78 -1.90 -10.18 -2.29
N MET A 79 -0.82 -10.29 -1.52
CA MET A 79 -0.86 -10.27 -0.06
C MET A 79 -1.28 -8.89 0.51
N GLY A 80 -2.13 -8.96 1.53
CA GLY A 80 -2.42 -7.83 2.41
C GLY A 80 -1.26 -7.56 3.37
N LYS A 81 -1.37 -6.48 4.15
CA LYS A 81 -0.34 -6.10 5.14
C LYS A 81 -0.01 -7.27 6.08
N TRP A 82 -1.03 -7.87 6.68
CA TRP A 82 -0.86 -8.93 7.67
C TRP A 82 -0.34 -10.23 7.07
N ASP A 83 -0.69 -10.54 5.83
CA ASP A 83 -0.15 -11.71 5.14
C ASP A 83 1.32 -11.53 4.79
N LEU A 84 1.74 -10.32 4.40
CA LEU A 84 3.15 -10.00 4.22
C LEU A 84 3.94 -10.15 5.53
N VAL A 85 3.39 -9.70 6.67
CA VAL A 85 4.02 -9.91 7.98
C VAL A 85 4.20 -11.41 8.27
N LYS A 86 3.15 -12.21 8.08
CA LYS A 86 3.22 -13.67 8.29
C LYS A 86 4.25 -14.32 7.36
N ALA A 87 4.24 -13.98 6.07
CA ALA A 87 5.15 -14.53 5.09
C ALA A 87 6.62 -14.17 5.41
N LEU A 88 6.89 -12.91 5.79
CA LEU A 88 8.22 -12.44 6.18
C LEU A 88 8.73 -13.08 7.47
N ARG A 89 7.83 -13.48 8.36
CA ARG A 89 8.16 -14.28 9.56
C ARG A 89 8.52 -15.72 9.19
N LYS A 90 7.74 -16.33 8.30
CA LYS A 90 7.97 -17.72 7.84
C LYS A 90 9.23 -17.85 6.99
N SER A 91 9.63 -16.79 6.29
CA SER A 91 10.84 -16.77 5.44
C SER A 91 12.11 -16.41 6.22
N ARG A 92 12.12 -16.47 7.55
CA ARG A 92 13.32 -16.28 8.37
C ARG A 92 14.10 -17.58 8.48
#